data_AF-A0A9D7DRQ7-F1
#
_entry.id   AF-A0A9D7DRQ7-F1
#
_cell.length_a   1.000
_cell.length_b   1.000
_cell.length_c   1.000
_cell.angle_alpha   90.00
_cell.angle_beta   90.00
_cell.angle_gamma   90.00
#
_symmetry.space_group_name_H-M   'P 1'
#
loop_
_entity.id
_entity.type
_entity.pdbx_description
1 polymer ?
#
loop_
_entity_poly.entity_id
_entity_poly.type
_entity_poly.pdbx_seq_one_letter_code
_entity_poly.pdbx_strand_id
1 'polypeptide(L)'
;MARMSFNGATVLKKLNSAGVQIWSHVIAFKGNRVEVGTDDQPVMSGYPMSGFGAAFIKTDSSGTALWSNLDADGPLALLLHAHLLMDNSDNAYLAAGTLQAMAVCKVAANGVSAWTVTTPGSYANAIALGTDNSVYVVGGQTAKIRQTVAAPVLVYVFQEDCQSYLRWDPIAVAIGYEIFHSTSLTGPWEQVATTTETVLPTGCENVGTSFYHVTAVTP
;
A
#
# COMPACT_ATOMS: atom_id res chain seq x y z
N MET A 1 -22.40 -8.12 0.91
CA MET A 1 -22.53 -8.85 2.20
C MET A 1 -22.16 -10.32 1.97
N ALA A 2 -20.98 -10.75 2.40
CA ALA A 2 -20.53 -12.14 2.29
C ALA A 2 -21.14 -12.98 3.43
N ARG A 3 -21.62 -14.19 3.14
CA ARG A 3 -22.16 -15.14 4.13
C ARG A 3 -21.28 -16.40 4.11
N MET A 4 -20.60 -16.69 5.22
CA MET A 4 -19.66 -17.81 5.36
C MET A 4 -20.39 -19.17 5.34
N SER A 5 -19.80 -20.16 4.66
CA SER A 5 -20.17 -21.58 4.77
C SER A 5 -18.93 -22.39 5.18
N PHE A 6 -19.15 -23.35 6.07
CA PHE A 6 -18.15 -24.19 6.73
C PHE A 6 -17.47 -25.14 5.72
N ASN A 7 -16.20 -24.87 5.37
CA ASN A 7 -15.14 -25.82 4.94
C ASN A 7 -13.95 -25.07 4.33
N GLY A 8 -13.29 -24.21 5.13
CA GLY A 8 -12.03 -23.55 4.74
C GLY A 8 -12.08 -22.57 3.56
N ALA A 9 -13.22 -22.42 2.88
CA ALA A 9 -13.39 -21.54 1.73
C ALA A 9 -14.33 -20.36 2.05
N THR A 10 -14.12 -19.24 1.37
CA THR A 10 -14.96 -18.05 1.43
C THR A 10 -15.90 -18.02 0.23
N VAL A 11 -17.17 -17.72 0.47
CA VAL A 11 -18.12 -17.41 -0.61
C VAL A 11 -18.14 -15.89 -0.80
N LEU A 12 -17.50 -15.43 -1.88
CA LEU A 12 -17.52 -14.02 -2.27
C LEU A 12 -18.74 -13.74 -3.14
N LYS A 13 -19.46 -12.65 -2.84
CA LYS A 13 -20.69 -12.27 -3.55
C LYS A 13 -20.69 -10.78 -3.85
N LYS A 14 -21.08 -10.41 -5.08
CA LYS A 14 -21.49 -9.05 -5.44
C LYS A 14 -23.01 -8.99 -5.44
N LEU A 15 -23.54 -7.93 -4.83
CA LEU A 15 -24.98 -7.67 -4.75
C LEU A 15 -25.24 -6.26 -5.31
N ASN A 16 -26.41 -6.03 -5.90
CA ASN A 16 -26.85 -4.69 -6.27
C ASN A 16 -27.39 -3.92 -5.04
N SER A 17 -27.78 -2.66 -5.24
CA SER A 17 -28.34 -1.80 -4.18
C SER A 17 -29.66 -2.32 -3.59
N ALA A 18 -30.39 -3.18 -4.30
CA ALA A 18 -31.58 -3.86 -3.80
C ALA A 18 -31.26 -5.14 -3.00
N GLY A 19 -29.98 -5.48 -2.81
CA GLY A 19 -29.55 -6.69 -2.12
C GLY A 19 -29.68 -7.97 -2.96
N VAL A 20 -29.91 -7.86 -4.27
CA VAL A 20 -29.99 -9.01 -5.17
C VAL A 20 -28.58 -9.44 -5.57
N GLN A 21 -28.28 -10.73 -5.45
CA GLN A 21 -26.99 -11.30 -5.86
C GLN A 21 -26.80 -11.16 -7.37
N ILE A 22 -25.68 -10.57 -7.78
CA ILE A 22 -25.24 -10.46 -9.17
C ILE A 22 -24.41 -11.69 -9.54
N TRP A 23 -23.44 -12.04 -8.69
CA TRP A 23 -22.60 -13.23 -8.85
C TRP A 23 -22.16 -13.79 -7.50
N SER A 24 -21.66 -15.04 -7.51
CA SER A 24 -21.12 -15.73 -6.34
C SER A 24 -19.98 -16.66 -6.75
N HIS A 25 -18.85 -16.56 -6.06
CA HIS A 25 -17.68 -17.42 -6.29
C HIS A 25 -17.23 -18.06 -4.98
N VAL A 26 -16.75 -19.30 -5.05
CA VAL A 26 -16.13 -20.01 -3.93
C VAL A 26 -14.62 -19.86 -4.06
N ILE A 27 -14.00 -19.25 -3.06
CA ILE A 27 -12.58 -18.93 -3.03
C ILE A 27 -11.93 -19.79 -1.95
N ALA A 28 -10.86 -20.51 -2.30
CA ALA A 28 -10.10 -21.36 -1.38
C ALA A 28 -9.22 -20.53 -0.43
N PHE A 29 -9.86 -19.77 0.44
CA PHE A 29 -9.24 -18.81 1.36
C PHE A 29 -10.15 -18.63 2.58
N LYS A 30 -9.58 -18.52 3.79
CA LYS A 30 -10.35 -18.24 5.03
C LYS A 30 -10.51 -16.73 5.22
N GLY A 31 -11.20 -16.08 4.27
CA GLY A 31 -11.46 -14.64 4.28
C GLY A 31 -12.58 -14.25 5.23
N ASN A 32 -12.36 -13.18 6.00
CA ASN A 32 -13.33 -12.62 6.94
C ASN A 32 -13.59 -11.12 6.72
N ARG A 33 -12.85 -10.46 5.82
CA ARG A 33 -13.06 -9.09 5.37
C ARG A 33 -12.89 -8.99 3.86
N VAL A 34 -13.50 -7.98 3.25
CA VAL A 34 -13.36 -7.69 1.83
C VAL A 34 -13.48 -6.19 1.61
N GLU A 35 -12.61 -5.66 0.75
CA GLU A 35 -12.69 -4.32 0.17
C GLU A 35 -12.55 -4.44 -1.35
N VAL A 36 -12.86 -3.37 -2.07
CA VAL A 36 -12.76 -3.31 -3.54
C VAL A 36 -11.81 -2.19 -3.91
N GLY A 37 -10.81 -2.51 -4.72
CA GLY A 37 -9.85 -1.53 -5.23
C GLY A 37 -10.47 -0.55 -6.22
N THR A 38 -9.68 0.47 -6.57
CA THR A 38 -10.01 1.42 -7.64
C THR A 38 -10.14 0.75 -9.01
N ASP A 39 -9.62 -0.47 -9.17
CA ASP A 39 -9.74 -1.33 -10.34
C ASP A 39 -11.00 -2.22 -10.37
N ASP A 40 -11.97 -2.02 -9.46
CA ASP A 40 -13.19 -2.84 -9.25
C ASP A 40 -12.89 -4.32 -8.92
N GLN A 41 -11.66 -4.62 -8.49
CA GLN A 41 -11.28 -5.97 -8.09
C GLN A 41 -11.29 -6.14 -6.56
N PRO A 42 -11.92 -7.21 -6.03
CA PRO A 42 -12.00 -7.43 -4.60
C PRO A 42 -10.68 -7.93 -4.01
N VAL A 43 -10.31 -7.36 -2.86
CA VAL A 43 -9.25 -7.85 -1.97
C VAL A 43 -9.90 -8.37 -0.70
N MET A 44 -9.66 -9.64 -0.38
CA MET A 44 -10.08 -10.24 0.88
C MET A 44 -8.89 -10.36 1.82
N SER A 45 -9.13 -10.13 3.11
CA SER A 45 -8.19 -10.49 4.17
C SER A 45 -8.80 -11.54 5.08
N GLY A 46 -7.94 -12.26 5.80
CA GLY A 46 -8.35 -13.31 6.72
C GLY A 46 -7.15 -14.15 7.14
N TYR A 47 -7.35 -15.45 7.31
CA TYR A 47 -6.31 -16.37 7.80
C TYR A 47 -5.78 -17.29 6.69
N PRO A 48 -4.50 -17.68 6.73
CA PRO A 48 -3.95 -18.68 5.82
C PRO A 48 -4.65 -20.03 6.06
N MET A 49 -4.85 -20.84 5.01
CA MET A 49 -5.57 -22.13 5.09
C MET A 49 -5.05 -23.03 6.21
N SER A 50 -3.73 -23.06 6.40
CA SER A 50 -3.05 -23.68 7.54
C SER A 50 -2.40 -22.60 8.40
N GLY A 51 -2.45 -22.74 9.72
CA GLY A 51 -1.86 -21.80 10.67
C GLY A 51 -2.75 -20.60 11.03
N PHE A 52 -2.09 -19.58 11.59
CA PHE A 52 -2.67 -18.33 12.07
C PHE A 52 -1.85 -17.16 11.50
N GLY A 53 -2.38 -15.95 11.61
CA GLY A 53 -1.77 -14.75 11.03
C GLY A 53 -2.67 -14.08 10.00
N ALA A 54 -2.19 -12.96 9.49
CA ALA A 54 -2.85 -12.19 8.44
C ALA A 54 -2.47 -12.72 7.06
N ALA A 55 -3.49 -13.08 6.28
CA ALA A 55 -3.36 -13.41 4.88
C ALA A 55 -4.31 -12.55 4.05
N PHE A 56 -3.99 -12.43 2.76
CA PHE A 56 -4.71 -11.63 1.79
C PHE A 56 -4.79 -12.38 0.45
N ILE A 57 -5.86 -12.12 -0.30
CA ILE A 57 -6.00 -12.57 -1.68
C ILE A 57 -6.78 -11.51 -2.48
N LYS A 58 -6.28 -11.18 -3.66
CA LYS A 58 -7.01 -10.39 -4.66
C LYS A 58 -7.50 -11.31 -5.75
N THR A 59 -8.74 -11.14 -6.17
CA THR A 59 -9.31 -11.92 -7.28
C THR A 59 -9.80 -11.01 -8.38
N ASP A 60 -9.93 -11.54 -9.59
CA ASP A 60 -10.70 -10.88 -10.63
C ASP A 60 -12.21 -11.07 -10.43
N SER A 61 -13.01 -10.50 -11.33
CA SER A 61 -14.47 -10.63 -11.34
C SER A 61 -15.01 -12.06 -11.57
N SER A 62 -14.16 -12.99 -12.03
CA SER A 62 -14.50 -14.42 -12.18
C SER A 62 -14.19 -15.23 -10.91
N GLY A 63 -13.57 -14.61 -9.91
CA GLY A 63 -13.09 -15.27 -8.70
C GLY A 63 -11.71 -15.93 -8.87
N THR A 64 -11.01 -15.68 -9.97
CA THR A 64 -9.64 -16.17 -10.17
C THR A 64 -8.67 -15.32 -9.39
N ALA A 65 -7.73 -15.94 -8.67
CA ALA A 65 -6.72 -15.21 -7.91
C ALA A 65 -5.79 -14.43 -8.86
N LEU A 66 -5.68 -13.12 -8.64
CA LEU A 66 -4.69 -12.25 -9.28
C LEU A 66 -3.38 -12.30 -8.49
N TRP A 67 -3.47 -12.29 -7.16
CA TRP A 67 -2.35 -12.53 -6.26
C TRP A 67 -2.85 -13.03 -4.90
N SER A 68 -1.97 -13.69 -4.15
CA SER A 68 -2.20 -14.07 -2.75
C SER A 68 -0.96 -13.81 -1.91
N ASN A 69 -1.16 -13.36 -0.68
CA ASN A 69 -0.13 -13.24 0.34
C ASN A 69 -0.58 -14.00 1.58
N LEU A 70 0.08 -15.11 1.89
CA LEU A 70 -0.34 -16.03 2.96
C LEU A 70 0.34 -15.75 4.31
N ASP A 71 1.28 -14.79 4.35
CA ASP A 71 2.07 -14.43 5.53
C ASP A 71 2.34 -12.91 5.52
N ALA A 72 1.27 -12.12 5.52
CA ALA A 72 1.37 -10.68 5.31
C ALA A 72 1.94 -9.95 6.54
N ASP A 73 1.82 -10.55 7.70
CA ASP A 73 2.27 -10.06 9.00
C ASP A 73 3.62 -10.61 9.46
N GLY A 74 4.18 -11.58 8.73
CA GLY A 74 5.45 -12.21 9.05
C GLY A 74 5.44 -12.83 10.46
N PRO A 75 6.44 -12.56 11.31
CA PRO A 75 6.59 -13.29 12.59
C PRO A 75 5.54 -12.95 13.65
N LEU A 76 4.67 -11.95 13.42
CA LEU A 76 3.76 -11.42 14.44
C LEU A 76 2.49 -12.25 14.64
N ALA A 77 2.12 -13.09 13.68
CA ALA A 77 0.93 -13.95 13.72
C ALA A 77 -0.33 -13.22 14.24
N LEU A 78 -0.65 -12.09 13.61
CA LEU A 78 -1.79 -11.22 13.88
C LEU A 78 -3.11 -11.99 13.88
N LEU A 79 -3.82 -11.84 14.99
CA LEU A 79 -5.15 -12.36 15.26
C LEU A 79 -6.14 -11.19 15.33
N LEU A 80 -7.40 -11.49 15.67
CA LEU A 80 -8.41 -10.48 15.99
C LEU A 80 -8.56 -9.41 14.89
N HIS A 81 -8.62 -9.87 13.64
CA HIS A 81 -8.78 -9.00 12.46
C HIS A 81 -10.05 -8.15 12.61
N ALA A 82 -9.88 -6.82 12.51
CA ALA A 82 -10.89 -5.83 12.80
C ALA A 82 -11.44 -5.20 11.51
N HIS A 83 -10.70 -4.29 10.88
CA HIS A 83 -11.10 -3.60 9.65
C HIS A 83 -10.04 -3.81 8.56
N LEU A 84 -10.51 -3.96 7.32
CA LEU A 84 -9.70 -3.88 6.11
C LEU A 84 -10.03 -2.54 5.44
N LEU A 85 -9.02 -1.80 4.99
CA LEU A 85 -9.18 -0.61 4.15
C LEU A 85 -8.24 -0.70 2.95
N MET A 86 -8.53 0.06 1.90
CA MET A 86 -7.61 0.27 0.78
C MET A 86 -7.37 1.77 0.57
N ASP A 87 -6.17 2.14 0.15
CA ASP A 87 -5.87 3.50 -0.31
C ASP A 87 -6.14 3.65 -1.83
N ASN A 88 -6.02 4.89 -2.35
CA ASN A 88 -6.22 5.17 -3.78
C ASN A 88 -5.14 4.56 -4.69
N SER A 89 -4.08 3.99 -4.10
CA SER A 89 -3.04 3.26 -4.81
C SER A 89 -3.25 1.74 -4.73
N ASP A 90 -4.43 1.29 -4.30
CA ASP A 90 -4.82 -0.10 -4.09
C ASP A 90 -3.95 -0.88 -3.06
N ASN A 91 -3.25 -0.18 -2.15
CA ASN A 91 -2.62 -0.86 -1.03
C ASN A 91 -3.67 -1.21 0.02
N ALA A 92 -3.60 -2.42 0.57
CA ALA A 92 -4.53 -2.92 1.57
C ALA A 92 -3.96 -2.80 2.98
N TYR A 93 -4.80 -2.41 3.94
CA TYR A 93 -4.46 -2.19 5.34
C TYR A 93 -5.38 -2.99 6.23
N LEU A 94 -4.85 -3.93 7.00
CA LEU A 94 -5.59 -4.71 7.97
C LEU A 94 -5.26 -4.27 9.39
N ALA A 95 -6.26 -3.77 10.09
CA ALA A 95 -6.21 -3.64 11.55
C ALA A 95 -6.45 -4.99 12.22
N ALA A 96 -5.61 -5.32 13.19
CA ALA A 96 -5.58 -6.60 13.89
C ALA A 96 -4.92 -6.45 15.27
N GLY A 97 -4.45 -7.55 15.87
CA GLY A 97 -3.63 -7.48 17.08
C GLY A 97 -2.97 -8.79 17.45
N THR A 98 -2.11 -8.74 18.47
CA THR A 98 -1.38 -9.90 19.02
C THR A 98 -1.93 -10.37 20.37
N LEU A 99 -3.19 -9.98 20.70
CA LEU A 99 -3.80 -10.02 22.04
C LEU A 99 -3.16 -9.03 23.05
N GLN A 100 -1.91 -8.66 22.84
CA GLN A 100 -1.11 -7.79 23.71
C GLN A 100 -0.93 -6.39 23.12
N ALA A 101 -0.94 -6.28 21.79
CA ALA A 101 -0.79 -5.03 21.06
C ALA A 101 -1.79 -4.93 19.90
N MET A 102 -2.28 -3.72 19.64
CA MET A 102 -2.94 -3.39 18.38
C MET A 102 -1.92 -3.51 17.26
N ALA A 103 -2.36 -3.84 16.05
CA ALA A 103 -1.48 -3.94 14.91
C ALA A 103 -2.14 -3.43 13.64
N VAL A 104 -1.31 -2.95 12.72
CA VAL A 104 -1.70 -2.71 11.33
C VAL A 104 -0.69 -3.40 10.43
N CYS A 105 -1.19 -4.21 9.50
CA CYS A 105 -0.43 -4.82 8.42
C CYS A 105 -0.82 -4.15 7.09
N LYS A 106 0.16 -3.69 6.32
CA LYS A 106 -0.01 -3.13 4.98
C LYS A 106 0.53 -4.10 3.93
N VAL A 107 -0.29 -4.38 2.91
CA VAL A 107 0.08 -5.13 1.70
C VAL A 107 -0.03 -4.20 0.50
N ALA A 108 0.99 -4.19 -0.36
CA ALA A 108 1.01 -3.37 -1.56
C ALA A 108 0.01 -3.89 -2.61
N ALA A 109 -0.36 -3.05 -3.58
CA ALA A 109 -1.32 -3.39 -4.63
C ALA A 109 -0.95 -4.64 -5.46
N ASN A 110 0.34 -4.97 -5.52
CA ASN A 110 0.88 -6.16 -6.18
C ASN A 110 0.91 -7.42 -5.28
N GLY A 111 0.38 -7.34 -4.06
CA GLY A 111 0.32 -8.43 -3.09
C GLY A 111 1.55 -8.57 -2.18
N VAL A 112 2.61 -7.78 -2.37
CA VAL A 112 3.82 -7.87 -1.53
C VAL A 112 3.59 -7.21 -0.18
N SER A 113 4.06 -7.83 0.91
CA SER A 113 4.03 -7.23 2.26
C SER A 113 4.85 -5.93 2.27
N ALA A 114 4.22 -4.82 2.69
CA ALA A 114 4.89 -3.52 2.74
C ALA A 114 5.49 -3.27 4.13
N TRP A 115 4.64 -3.24 5.16
CA TRP A 115 5.08 -3.13 6.55
C TRP A 115 4.01 -3.66 7.50
N THR A 116 4.45 -4.06 8.69
CA THR A 116 3.56 -4.38 9.81
C THR A 116 4.09 -3.68 11.06
N VAL A 117 3.21 -2.99 11.79
CA VAL A 117 3.58 -2.29 13.02
C VAL A 117 2.60 -2.63 14.13
N THR A 118 3.12 -2.70 15.36
CA THR A 118 2.33 -2.88 16.57
C THR A 118 2.34 -1.61 17.41
N THR A 119 1.26 -1.40 18.17
CA THR A 119 1.13 -0.31 19.13
C THR A 119 0.49 -0.83 20.41
N PRO A 120 0.76 -0.24 21.59
CA PRO A 120 0.07 -0.64 22.82
C PRO A 120 -1.46 -0.55 22.68
N GLY A 121 -2.20 -1.40 23.40
CA GLY A 121 -3.68 -1.37 23.40
C GLY A 121 -4.39 -2.69 23.10
N SER A 122 -3.75 -3.84 23.35
CA SER A 122 -4.30 -5.20 23.21
C SER A 122 -4.64 -5.64 21.78
N TYR A 123 -5.67 -5.08 21.15
CA TYR A 123 -6.04 -5.35 19.76
C TYR A 123 -6.78 -4.16 19.16
N ALA A 124 -6.66 -4.00 17.84
CA ALA A 124 -7.38 -2.94 17.12
C ALA A 124 -8.87 -3.27 17.00
N ASN A 125 -9.70 -2.25 17.04
CA ASN A 125 -11.15 -2.30 16.76
C ASN A 125 -11.49 -1.59 15.45
N ALA A 126 -10.75 -0.54 15.07
CA ALA A 126 -10.96 0.17 13.81
C ALA A 126 -9.66 0.84 13.33
N ILE A 127 -9.68 1.24 12.06
CA ILE A 127 -8.60 1.93 11.36
C ILE A 127 -9.19 3.02 10.47
N ALA A 128 -8.44 4.09 10.25
CA ALA A 128 -8.73 5.13 9.28
C ALA A 128 -7.44 5.59 8.59
N LEU A 129 -7.55 5.91 7.30
CA LEU A 129 -6.46 6.52 6.53
C LEU A 129 -6.59 8.05 6.64
N GLY A 130 -5.50 8.69 7.04
CA GLY A 130 -5.40 10.15 7.08
C GLY A 130 -5.15 10.74 5.71
N THR A 131 -5.41 12.04 5.58
CA THR A 131 -5.08 12.80 4.37
C THR A 131 -3.60 13.15 4.27
N ASP A 132 -2.78 12.84 5.28
CA ASP A 132 -1.37 13.20 5.38
C ASP A 132 -0.44 11.97 5.31
N ASN A 133 -0.84 10.96 4.52
CA ASN A 133 -0.21 9.65 4.42
C ASN A 133 -0.06 8.91 5.77
N SER A 134 -0.81 9.30 6.80
CA SER A 134 -0.80 8.61 8.09
C SER A 134 -1.92 7.57 8.18
N VAL A 135 -1.72 6.60 9.06
CA VAL A 135 -2.73 5.60 9.43
C VAL A 135 -3.09 5.79 10.89
N TYR A 136 -4.39 5.88 11.18
CA TYR A 136 -4.92 5.96 12.53
C TYR A 136 -5.50 4.60 12.91
N VAL A 137 -5.12 4.06 14.06
CA VAL A 137 -5.66 2.80 14.58
C VAL A 137 -6.15 3.01 15.99
N VAL A 138 -7.34 2.47 16.28
CA VAL A 138 -7.99 2.55 17.60
C VAL A 138 -8.31 1.16 18.13
N GLY A 139 -8.30 1.03 19.44
CA GLY A 139 -8.56 -0.22 20.17
C GLY A 139 -8.55 0.06 21.67
N GLY A 140 -7.64 -0.56 22.41
CA GLY A 140 -7.39 -0.18 23.80
C GLY A 140 -6.74 1.20 23.96
N GLN A 141 -6.13 1.74 22.90
CA GLN A 141 -5.57 3.08 22.80
C GLN A 141 -5.85 3.66 21.40
N THR A 142 -5.39 4.88 21.13
CA THR A 142 -5.35 5.47 19.78
C THR A 142 -3.90 5.71 19.38
N ALA A 143 -3.52 5.31 18.17
CA ALA A 143 -2.19 5.57 17.63
C ALA A 143 -2.27 6.17 16.22
N LYS A 144 -1.32 7.07 15.92
CA LYS A 144 -1.07 7.60 14.58
C LYS A 144 0.25 7.03 14.09
N ILE A 145 0.20 6.26 13.01
CA ILE A 145 1.34 5.66 12.33
C ILE A 145 1.67 6.56 11.14
N ARG A 146 2.85 7.19 11.14
CA ARG A 146 3.34 7.92 9.97
C ARG A 146 4.00 6.94 9.03
N GLN A 147 3.53 6.89 7.79
CA GLN A 147 4.13 6.01 6.79
C GLN A 147 5.41 6.66 6.25
N THR A 148 6.46 5.85 6.11
CA THR A 148 7.66 6.27 5.37
C THR A 148 7.39 6.12 3.88
N VAL A 149 7.69 7.17 3.13
CA VAL A 149 7.67 7.16 1.67
C VAL A 149 9.08 6.83 1.22
N ALA A 150 9.24 5.79 0.39
CA ALA A 150 10.53 5.49 -0.20
C ALA A 150 10.98 6.69 -1.05
N ALA A 151 12.26 7.02 -1.03
CA ALA A 151 12.79 8.00 -1.98
C ALA A 151 12.60 7.47 -3.42
N PRO A 152 12.25 8.32 -4.39
CA PRO A 152 12.24 7.94 -5.79
C PRO A 152 13.58 7.32 -6.18
N VAL A 153 13.53 6.15 -6.82
CA VAL A 153 14.74 5.54 -7.40
C VAL A 153 15.00 6.23 -8.72
N LEU A 154 16.19 6.82 -8.84
CA LEU A 154 16.65 7.47 -10.06
C LEU A 154 17.05 6.39 -11.07
N VAL A 155 16.35 6.33 -12.20
CA VAL A 155 16.41 5.22 -13.14
C VAL A 155 17.46 5.44 -14.23
N TYR A 156 17.55 6.64 -14.81
CA TYR A 156 18.50 6.94 -15.88
C TYR A 156 18.72 8.45 -16.09
N VAL A 157 19.89 8.80 -16.63
CA VAL A 157 20.17 10.08 -17.27
C VAL A 157 20.51 9.83 -18.73
N PHE A 158 19.70 10.35 -19.66
CA PHE A 158 19.96 10.26 -21.11
C PHE A 158 20.26 11.62 -21.71
N GLN A 159 21.03 11.62 -22.80
CA GLN A 159 21.29 12.81 -23.61
C GLN A 159 20.73 12.65 -25.02
N GLU A 160 19.99 13.66 -25.49
CA GLU A 160 19.58 13.83 -26.89
C GLU A 160 19.95 15.24 -27.33
N ASP A 161 20.74 15.38 -28.39
CA ASP A 161 21.11 16.66 -29.03
C ASP A 161 21.44 17.79 -28.03
N CYS A 162 22.29 17.47 -27.05
CA CYS A 162 22.76 18.28 -25.92
C CYS A 162 21.85 18.40 -24.68
N GLN A 163 20.61 17.91 -24.69
CA GLN A 163 19.70 17.97 -23.54
C GLN A 163 19.84 16.73 -22.65
N SER A 164 20.07 16.92 -21.35
CA SER A 164 20.00 15.83 -20.35
C SER A 164 18.62 15.73 -19.70
N TYR A 165 18.24 14.52 -19.28
CA TYR A 165 16.97 14.26 -18.59
C TYR A 165 17.17 13.44 -17.32
N LEU A 166 16.51 13.85 -16.25
CA LEU A 166 16.37 13.06 -15.03
C LEU A 166 15.07 12.27 -15.10
N ARG A 167 15.13 10.94 -14.87
CA ARG A 167 13.92 10.10 -14.79
C ARG A 167 13.94 9.23 -13.54
N TRP A 168 12.79 9.11 -12.89
CA TRP A 168 12.60 8.28 -11.70
C TRP A 168 11.31 7.44 -11.79
N ASP A 169 11.20 6.42 -10.96
CA ASP A 169 9.97 5.63 -10.86
C ASP A 169 8.86 6.41 -10.13
N PRO A 170 7.61 6.33 -10.60
CA PRO A 170 6.49 6.96 -9.92
C PRO A 170 6.27 6.35 -8.53
N ILE A 171 6.07 7.21 -7.54
CA ILE A 171 5.60 6.82 -6.20
C ILE A 171 4.10 7.00 -6.16
N ALA A 172 3.38 5.91 -5.91
CA ALA A 172 1.92 5.88 -6.04
C ALA A 172 1.18 6.89 -5.11
N VAL A 173 1.79 7.25 -3.97
CA VAL A 173 1.24 8.23 -3.01
C VAL A 173 1.73 9.67 -3.25
N ALA A 174 2.59 9.90 -4.23
CA ALA A 174 3.15 11.22 -4.50
C ALA A 174 2.14 12.08 -5.28
N ILE A 175 1.95 13.32 -4.83
CA ILE A 175 1.21 14.36 -5.54
C ILE A 175 2.12 15.27 -6.38
N GLY A 176 3.43 15.07 -6.27
CA GLY A 176 4.46 15.78 -7.01
C GLY A 176 5.85 15.41 -6.51
N TYR A 177 6.85 16.07 -7.07
CA TYR A 177 8.26 15.84 -6.75
C TYR A 177 8.99 17.17 -6.62
N GLU A 178 9.89 17.23 -5.66
CA GLU A 178 10.88 18.30 -5.51
C GLU A 178 12.24 17.77 -5.96
N ILE A 179 12.92 18.54 -6.80
CA ILE A 179 14.23 18.19 -7.35
C ILE A 179 15.25 19.14 -6.78
N PHE A 180 16.29 18.57 -6.19
CA PHE A 180 17.44 19.28 -5.65
C PHE A 180 18.68 18.93 -6.46
N HIS A 181 19.55 19.92 -6.65
CA HIS A 181 20.83 19.80 -7.35
C HIS A 181 21.98 20.23 -6.44
N SER A 182 23.15 19.66 -6.67
CA SER A 182 24.40 20.06 -6.03
C SER A 182 25.58 19.68 -6.92
N THR A 183 26.68 20.43 -6.81
CA THR A 183 27.99 20.08 -7.39
C THR A 183 28.84 19.20 -6.46
N SER A 184 28.32 18.87 -5.29
CA SER A 184 28.93 18.01 -4.26
C SER A 184 27.94 16.97 -3.74
N LEU A 185 28.39 15.74 -3.54
CA LEU A 185 27.56 14.66 -2.99
C LEU A 185 27.01 14.98 -1.59
N THR A 186 27.70 15.82 -0.81
CA THR A 186 27.30 16.20 0.54
C THR A 186 26.56 17.54 0.60
N GLY A 187 26.36 18.20 -0.55
CA GLY A 187 25.76 19.52 -0.64
C GLY A 187 26.76 20.67 -0.62
N PRO A 188 26.28 21.92 -0.56
CA PRO A 188 24.89 22.31 -0.30
C PRO A 188 23.93 21.91 -1.43
N TRP A 189 22.70 21.56 -1.06
CA TRP A 189 21.65 21.19 -2.00
C TRP A 189 20.71 22.36 -2.23
N GLU A 190 20.44 22.69 -3.48
CA GLU A 190 19.51 23.75 -3.89
C GLU A 190 18.34 23.15 -4.63
N GLN A 191 17.12 23.60 -4.31
CA GLN A 191 15.93 23.18 -5.03
C GLN A 191 15.91 23.85 -6.41
N VAL A 192 15.85 23.04 -7.46
CA VAL A 192 15.88 23.51 -8.86
C VAL A 192 14.56 23.36 -9.59
N ALA A 193 13.68 22.46 -9.13
CA ALA A 193 12.37 22.29 -9.74
C ALA A 193 11.33 21.66 -8.79
N THR A 194 10.06 21.88 -9.14
CA THR A 194 8.92 21.08 -8.69
C THR A 194 8.15 20.61 -9.92
N THR A 195 7.66 19.37 -9.91
CA THR A 195 6.92 18.80 -11.04
C THR A 195 5.97 17.69 -10.59
N THR A 196 4.90 17.46 -11.32
CA THR A 196 4.03 16.28 -11.18
C THR A 196 4.48 15.12 -12.06
N GLU A 197 5.37 15.38 -13.01
CA GLU A 197 5.90 14.39 -13.94
C GLU A 197 7.02 13.58 -13.29
N THR A 198 7.35 12.42 -13.87
CA THR A 198 8.48 11.58 -13.46
C THR A 198 9.73 11.77 -14.32
N VAL A 199 9.76 12.86 -15.08
CA VAL A 199 10.86 13.26 -15.95
C VAL A 199 11.09 14.76 -15.86
N LEU A 200 12.36 15.18 -15.79
CA LEU A 200 12.76 16.59 -15.78
C LEU A 200 13.91 16.81 -16.78
N PRO A 201 13.77 17.72 -17.77
CA PRO A 201 14.90 18.17 -18.58
C PRO A 201 15.87 19.00 -17.72
N THR A 202 17.14 18.59 -17.64
CA THR A 202 18.17 19.22 -16.78
C THR A 202 19.08 20.21 -17.50
N GLY A 203 18.84 20.46 -18.79
CA GLY A 203 19.52 21.44 -19.62
C GLY A 203 20.79 20.92 -20.29
N CYS A 204 21.38 21.76 -21.14
CA CYS A 204 22.62 21.48 -21.87
C CYS A 204 23.90 21.85 -21.09
N GLU A 205 23.77 22.51 -19.94
CA GLU A 205 24.86 23.23 -19.27
C GLU A 205 25.61 22.43 -18.18
N ASN A 206 25.27 21.15 -17.98
CA ASN A 206 25.91 20.32 -16.95
C ASN A 206 27.31 19.81 -17.38
N VAL A 207 28.23 20.73 -17.65
CA VAL A 207 29.65 20.43 -17.90
C VAL A 207 30.37 20.38 -16.55
N GLY A 208 30.28 19.24 -15.85
CA GLY A 208 30.89 19.02 -14.54
C GLY A 208 30.22 17.90 -13.75
N THR A 209 30.70 17.62 -12.54
CA THR A 209 30.04 16.66 -11.64
C THR A 209 28.76 17.27 -11.07
N SER A 210 27.61 16.71 -11.42
CA SER A 210 26.31 17.12 -10.89
C SER A 210 25.66 15.95 -10.16
N PHE A 211 25.02 16.26 -9.03
CA PHE A 211 24.25 15.32 -8.24
C PHE A 211 22.81 15.82 -8.14
N TYR A 212 21.86 14.89 -8.25
CA TYR A 212 20.43 15.18 -8.12
C TYR A 212 19.83 14.33 -7.02
N HIS A 213 18.90 14.93 -6.27
CA HIS A 213 18.07 14.26 -5.30
C HIS A 213 16.61 14.60 -5.62
N VAL A 214 15.79 13.57 -5.82
CA VAL A 214 14.34 13.71 -6.03
C VAL A 214 13.64 13.29 -4.75
N THR A 215 12.75 14.14 -4.24
CA THR A 215 11.91 13.83 -3.08
C THR A 215 10.45 13.82 -3.51
N ALA A 216 9.69 12.79 -3.12
CA ALA A 216 8.25 12.76 -3.33
C ALA A 216 7.54 13.69 -2.35
N VAL A 217 6.64 14.52 -2.86
CA VAL A 217 5.69 15.29 -2.06
C VAL A 217 4.46 14.42 -1.86
N THR A 218 4.10 14.17 -0.61
CA THR A 218 2.84 13.50 -0.26
C THR A 218 1.84 14.49 0.32
N PRO A 219 0.53 14.20 0.23
CA PRO A 219 -0.52 14.95 0.91
C PRO A 219 -0.26 15.15 2.41
#